data_AF-A0A3C0BJ63-F1
#
_entry.id   AF-A0A3C0BJ63-F1
#
_cell.length_a   1.000
_cell.length_b   1.000
_cell.length_c   1.000
_cell.angle_alpha   90.00
_cell.angle_beta   90.00
_cell.angle_gamma   90.00
#
_symmetry.space_group_name_H-M   'P 1'
#
loop_
_entity.id
_entity.type
_entity.pdbx_description
1 polymer ?
#
loop_
_entity_poly.entity_id
_entity_poly.type
_entity_poly.pdbx_seq_one_letter_code
_entity_poly.pdbx_strand_id
1 'polypeptide(L)'
;MFSAVNSFLNSLDDKVWGLWLIILILATGIMLTVRIRGMQFTKLGLALKSIRRKPDGEHGEVSSLGALCTALSATIGTGNIVGVATAVVAGGPG
;
A
#
# COMPACT_ATOMS: atom_id res chain seq x y z
N MET A 1 -21.27 32.64 -6.88
CA MET A 1 -20.36 32.10 -7.92
C MET A 1 -19.36 31.09 -7.35
N PHE A 2 -18.60 31.44 -6.31
CA PHE A 2 -17.67 30.52 -5.65
C PHE A 2 -18.32 29.25 -5.06
N SER A 3 -19.52 29.35 -4.50
CA SER A 3 -20.22 28.18 -3.92
C SER A 3 -20.61 27.12 -4.95
N ALA A 4 -20.95 27.53 -6.18
CA ALA A 4 -21.32 26.59 -7.25
C ALA A 4 -20.10 25.83 -7.79
N VAL A 5 -18.94 26.52 -7.86
CA VAL A 5 -17.66 25.90 -8.19
C VAL A 5 -17.25 24.93 -7.09
N ASN A 6 -17.37 25.32 -5.82
CA ASN A 6 -17.03 24.46 -4.69
C ASN A 6 -17.93 23.21 -4.62
N SER A 7 -19.23 23.34 -4.89
CA SER A 7 -20.14 22.18 -4.93
C SER A 7 -19.82 21.23 -6.08
N PHE A 8 -19.38 21.76 -7.22
CA PHE A 8 -18.95 20.95 -8.36
C PHE A 8 -17.64 20.20 -8.05
N LEU A 9 -16.67 20.90 -7.46
CA LEU A 9 -15.39 20.29 -7.04
C LEU A 9 -15.60 19.19 -5.99
N ASN A 10 -16.41 19.45 -4.96
CA ASN A 10 -16.71 18.44 -3.94
C ASN A 10 -17.42 17.21 -4.54
N SER A 11 -18.32 17.41 -5.50
CA SER A 11 -19.00 16.29 -6.17
C SER A 11 -18.05 15.42 -7.00
N LEU A 12 -16.98 16.00 -7.54
CA LEU A 12 -15.92 15.25 -8.21
C LEU A 12 -14.99 14.58 -7.20
N ASP A 13 -14.67 15.26 -6.11
CA ASP A 13 -13.83 14.75 -5.05
C ASP A 13 -14.41 13.47 -4.44
N ASP A 14 -15.69 13.50 -4.02
CA ASP A 14 -16.39 12.35 -3.45
C ASP A 14 -16.48 11.17 -4.42
N LYS A 15 -16.64 11.44 -5.73
CA LYS A 15 -16.73 10.38 -6.75
C LYS A 15 -15.37 9.76 -7.04
N VAL A 16 -14.31 10.56 -7.09
CA VAL A 16 -12.96 10.08 -7.43
C VAL A 16 -12.33 9.44 -6.20
N TRP A 17 -12.29 10.12 -5.06
CA TRP A 17 -11.57 9.69 -3.85
C TRP A 17 -12.41 8.82 -2.91
N GLY A 18 -13.71 8.74 -3.13
CA GLY A 18 -14.60 7.89 -2.35
C GLY A 18 -14.53 6.42 -2.76
N LEU A 19 -15.69 5.77 -2.75
CA LEU A 19 -15.80 4.31 -2.88
C LEU A 19 -15.22 3.75 -4.20
N TRP A 20 -15.24 4.54 -5.28
CA TRP A 20 -14.77 4.10 -6.60
C TRP A 20 -13.26 3.82 -6.63
N LEU A 21 -12.44 4.69 -6.04
CA LEU A 21 -10.99 4.47 -5.97
C LEU A 21 -10.66 3.24 -5.12
N ILE A 22 -11.34 3.06 -3.99
CA ILE A 22 -11.16 1.90 -3.12
C ILE A 22 -11.46 0.61 -3.87
N ILE A 23 -12.59 0.55 -4.58
CA ILE A 23 -12.97 -0.62 -5.40
C ILE A 23 -11.94 -0.88 -6.50
N LEU A 24 -11.47 0.16 -7.19
CA LEU A 24 -10.51 0.02 -8.29
C LEU A 24 -9.17 -0.55 -7.79
N ILE A 25 -8.65 -0.04 -6.68
CA ILE A 25 -7.39 -0.49 -6.09
C ILE A 25 -7.53 -1.94 -5.62
N LEU A 26 -8.63 -2.26 -4.92
CA LEU A 26 -8.88 -3.62 -4.42
C LEU A 26 -9.02 -4.62 -5.58
N ALA A 27 -9.82 -4.29 -6.60
CA ALA A 27 -10.02 -5.14 -7.77
C ALA A 27 -8.71 -5.37 -8.54
N THR A 28 -7.90 -4.33 -8.71
CA THR A 28 -6.57 -4.44 -9.35
C THR A 28 -5.64 -5.34 -8.53
N GLY A 29 -5.63 -5.18 -7.20
CA GLY A 29 -4.84 -6.02 -6.30
C GLY A 29 -5.24 -7.49 -6.37
N ILE A 30 -6.54 -7.79 -6.34
CA ILE A 30 -7.06 -9.16 -6.47
C ILE A 30 -6.73 -9.73 -7.87
N MET A 31 -6.97 -8.96 -8.93
CA MET A 31 -6.67 -9.38 -10.30
C MET A 31 -5.19 -9.75 -10.48
N LEU A 32 -4.28 -8.91 -9.97
CA LEU A 32 -2.84 -9.20 -10.00
C LEU A 32 -2.50 -10.43 -9.15
N THR A 33 -3.09 -10.56 -7.96
CA THR A 33 -2.87 -11.69 -7.06
C THR A 33 -3.26 -13.02 -7.70
N VAL A 34 -4.41 -13.08 -8.38
CA VAL A 34 -4.87 -14.26 -9.12
C VAL A 34 -3.95 -14.53 -10.32
N ARG A 35 -3.56 -13.49 -11.06
CA ARG A 35 -2.70 -13.62 -12.24
C ARG A 35 -1.31 -14.16 -11.91
N ILE A 36 -0.74 -13.78 -10.76
CA ILE A 36 0.54 -14.30 -10.27
C ILE A 36 0.39 -15.55 -9.39
N ARG A 37 -0.81 -16.14 -9.30
CA ARG A 37 -1.11 -17.35 -8.50
C ARG A 37 -0.69 -17.24 -7.03
N GLY A 38 -0.92 -16.07 -6.41
CA GLY A 38 -0.58 -15.87 -5.00
C GLY A 38 0.92 -15.95 -4.71
N MET A 39 1.77 -15.55 -5.66
CA MET A 39 3.24 -15.51 -5.51
C MET A 39 3.69 -14.81 -4.22
N GLN A 40 2.93 -13.81 -3.77
CA GLN A 40 3.13 -13.10 -2.51
C GLN A 40 3.30 -14.07 -1.34
N PHE A 41 2.39 -15.04 -1.18
CA PHE A 41 2.39 -15.98 -0.06
C PHE A 41 3.47 -17.06 -0.20
N THR A 42 3.76 -17.50 -1.43
CA THR A 42 4.71 -18.60 -1.67
C THR A 42 6.17 -18.14 -1.68
N LYS A 43 6.44 -16.90 -2.12
CA LYS A 43 7.81 -16.36 -2.26
C LYS A 43 8.24 -15.47 -1.11
N LEU A 44 7.34 -15.02 -0.23
CA LEU A 44 7.69 -14.14 0.91
C LEU A 44 8.81 -14.73 1.78
N GLY A 45 8.70 -16.01 2.15
CA GLY A 45 9.72 -16.68 2.98
C GLY A 45 11.09 -16.77 2.29
N LEU A 46 11.10 -17.04 0.99
CA LEU A 46 12.33 -17.05 0.19
C LEU A 46 12.92 -15.65 0.03
N ALA A 47 12.08 -14.62 -0.15
CA ALA A 47 12.50 -13.23 -0.25
C ALA A 47 13.16 -12.76 1.06
N LEU A 48 12.54 -13.04 2.22
CA LEU A 48 13.12 -12.72 3.53
C LEU A 48 14.46 -13.43 3.78
N LYS A 49 14.59 -14.69 3.33
CA LYS A 49 15.87 -15.42 3.39
C LYS A 49 16.91 -14.82 2.45
N SER A 50 16.51 -14.35 1.27
CA SER A 50 17.39 -13.73 0.28
C SER A 50 17.93 -12.38 0.75
N ILE A 51 17.10 -11.59 1.44
CA ILE A 51 17.49 -10.29 2.02
C ILE A 51 18.60 -10.47 3.08
N ARG A 52 18.62 -11.60 3.78
CA ARG A 52 19.66 -11.93 4.78
C ARG A 52 20.94 -12.53 4.19
N ARG A 53 20.95 -12.95 2.92
CA ARG A 53 22.16 -13.45 2.27
C ARG A 53 23.00 -12.25 1.78
N LYS A 54 24.31 -12.30 2.00
CA LYS A 54 25.23 -11.35 1.38
C LYS A 54 25.25 -11.61 -0.13
N PRO A 55 25.15 -10.58 -0.98
CA PRO A 55 25.30 -10.75 -2.41
C PRO A 55 26.73 -11.21 -2.72
N ASP A 56 26.85 -12.33 -3.41
CA ASP A 56 28.13 -12.78 -3.98
C ASP A 56 28.39 -11.94 -5.24
N GLY A 57 29.11 -10.82 -5.09
CA GLY A 57 29.85 -10.20 -6.21
C GLY A 57 29.27 -8.96 -6.88
N GLU A 58 28.12 -8.40 -6.49
CA GLU A 58 27.63 -7.13 -7.06
C GLU A 58 27.53 -6.01 -6.00
N HIS A 59 28.27 -4.92 -6.27
CA HIS A 59 28.24 -3.69 -5.50
C HIS A 59 26.96 -2.90 -5.83
N GLY A 60 25.83 -3.30 -5.24
CA GLY A 60 24.66 -2.41 -5.16
C GLY A 60 24.99 -1.23 -4.25
N GLU A 61 24.64 0.00 -4.66
CA GLU A 61 24.90 1.24 -3.88
C GLU A 61 24.27 1.21 -2.48
N VAL A 62 23.26 0.37 -2.28
CA VAL A 62 22.57 0.16 -1.00
C VAL A 62 22.40 -1.34 -0.75
N SER A 63 22.67 -1.78 0.49
CA SER A 63 22.41 -3.16 0.93
C SER A 63 20.94 -3.55 0.69
N SER A 64 20.66 -4.79 0.31
CA SER A 64 19.29 -5.29 0.13
C SER A 64 18.42 -5.11 1.39
N LEU A 65 19.03 -5.16 2.58
CA LEU A 65 18.38 -4.81 3.85
C LEU A 65 18.13 -3.30 3.98
N GLY A 66 19.09 -2.47 3.57
CA GLY A 66 18.96 -1.01 3.58
C GLY A 66 17.82 -0.53 2.69
N ALA A 67 17.73 -1.04 1.45
CA ALA A 67 16.65 -0.70 0.53
C ALA A 67 15.27 -1.10 1.07
N LEU A 68 15.16 -2.28 1.69
CA LEU A 68 13.94 -2.72 2.37
C LEU A 68 13.57 -1.77 3.50
N CYS A 69 14.52 -1.44 4.39
CA CYS A 69 14.27 -0.55 5.52
C CYS A 69 13.84 0.86 5.05
N THR A 70 14.43 1.39 3.98
CA THR A 70 14.02 2.68 3.40
C THR A 70 12.57 2.62 2.89
N ALA A 71 12.21 1.57 2.14
CA ALA A 71 10.85 1.40 1.64
C ALA A 71 9.82 1.19 2.76
N LEU A 72 10.17 0.43 3.79
CA LEU A 72 9.33 0.24 4.98
C LEU A 72 9.15 1.55 5.74
N SER A 73 10.21 2.34 5.92
CA SER A 73 10.12 3.65 6.56
C SER A 73 9.24 4.62 5.80
N ALA A 74 9.17 4.52 4.46
CA ALA A 74 8.30 5.36 3.65
C ALA A 74 6.82 4.99 3.77
N THR A 75 6.52 3.73 4.14
CA THR A 75 5.15 3.21 4.18
C THR A 75 4.59 3.09 5.60
N ILE A 76 5.45 2.98 6.62
CA ILE A 76 5.09 2.91 8.03
C ILE A 76 5.16 4.31 8.63
N GLY A 77 4.03 4.84 9.08
CA GLY A 77 3.97 6.14 9.75
C GLY A 77 2.75 6.30 10.65
N THR A 78 2.57 7.51 11.18
CA THR A 78 1.41 7.88 12.02
C THR A 78 0.08 7.58 11.34
N GLY A 79 0.01 7.69 10.01
CA GLY A 79 -1.18 7.36 9.22
C GLY A 79 -1.65 5.91 9.40
N ASN A 80 -0.75 4.93 9.55
CA ASN A 80 -1.16 3.54 9.78
C ASN A 80 -1.65 3.32 11.21
N ILE A 81 -1.09 4.01 12.20
CA ILE A 81 -1.49 3.88 13.60
C ILE A 81 -2.86 4.55 13.82
N VAL A 82 -2.98 5.82 13.44
CA VAL A 82 -4.21 6.59 13.58
C VAL A 82 -5.29 6.04 12.65
N GLY A 83 -4.93 5.65 11.42
CA GLY A 83 -5.86 5.08 10.45
C GLY A 83 -6.49 3.78 10.95
N VAL A 84 -5.72 2.87 11.54
CA VAL A 84 -6.27 1.64 12.15
C VAL A 84 -7.16 1.98 13.34
N ALA A 85 -6.74 2.90 14.22
CA ALA A 85 -7.58 3.32 15.36
C ALA A 85 -8.93 3.91 14.90
N THR A 86 -8.90 4.81 13.90
CA THR A 86 -10.12 5.40 13.33
C THR A 86 -10.96 4.34 12.62
N ALA A 87 -10.37 3.42 11.87
CA ALA A 87 -11.09 2.34 11.20
C ALA A 87 -11.82 1.43 12.20
N VAL A 88 -11.17 1.06 13.31
CA VAL A 88 -11.78 0.25 14.36
C VAL A 88 -12.91 1.01 15.07
N VAL A 89 -12.70 2.30 15.39
CA VAL A 89 -13.72 3.11 16.06
C VAL A 89 -14.92 3.39 15.15
N ALA A 90 -14.69 3.66 13.87
CA ALA A 90 -15.75 4.02 12.92
C ALA A 90 -16.44 2.79 12.30
N GLY A 91 -15.70 1.70 12.07
CA GLY A 91 -16.17 0.50 11.35
C GLY A 91 -16.36 -0.75 12.21
N GLY A 92 -15.92 -0.74 13.47
CA GLY A 92 -15.91 -1.90 14.36
C GLY A 92 -14.63 -2.76 14.24
N PRO A 93 -14.46 -3.79 15.09
CA PRO A 93 -13.22 -4.58 15.20
C PRO A 93 -13.03 -5.65 14.12
N GLY A 94 -13.81 -5.59 13.04
CA GLY A 94 -13.84 -6.59 11.97
C GLY A 94 -12.60 -6.58 11.08
#